data_AF-A0A1F4AYS6-F1
#
_entry.id   AF-A0A1F4AYS6-F1
#
_cell.length_a   1.000
_cell.length_b   1.000
_cell.length_c   1.000
_cell.angle_alpha   90.00
_cell.angle_beta   90.00
_cell.angle_gamma   90.00
#
_symmetry.space_group_name_H-M   'P 1'
#
loop_
_entity.id
_entity.type
_entity.pdbx_description
1 polymer ?
#
loop_
_entity_poly.entity_id
_entity_poly.type
_entity_poly.pdbx_seq_one_letter_code
_entity_poly.pdbx_strand_id
1 'polypeptide(L)'
;MSDTDATPTLSTSSARIYDLNVLAEFAQPKRIRKKLFKTEQLWSEMVCYEPGQSTVMHHHPYEEEQFVIVSGTATMNVGGDELTLTAGSVMVVGARVPHDVRNLTNERLVVMFTKVPTRLAKQVQEQQADAAKPS
;
A
#
# COMPACT_ATOMS: atom_id res chain seq x y z
N MET A 1 7.24 -13.12 -4.82
CA MET A 1 6.07 -12.80 -3.97
C MET A 1 4.90 -13.54 -4.58
N SER A 2 4.15 -14.34 -3.83
CA SER A 2 2.83 -14.75 -4.30
C SER A 2 1.91 -13.57 -3.99
N ASP A 3 1.87 -12.59 -4.89
CA ASP A 3 0.80 -11.60 -4.88
C ASP A 3 -0.48 -12.37 -5.20
N THR A 4 -1.30 -12.63 -4.20
CA THR A 4 -2.56 -13.37 -4.37
C THR A 4 -3.70 -12.36 -4.42
N ASP A 5 -4.59 -12.50 -5.40
CA ASP A 5 -5.82 -11.70 -5.43
C ASP A 5 -6.74 -12.14 -4.29
N ALA A 6 -7.23 -11.18 -3.50
CA ALA A 6 -8.22 -11.45 -2.48
C ALA A 6 -9.61 -11.59 -3.12
N THR A 7 -10.35 -12.59 -2.67
CA THR A 7 -11.78 -12.69 -2.95
C THR A 7 -12.55 -11.78 -1.98
N PRO A 8 -13.52 -10.97 -2.43
CA PRO A 8 -14.42 -10.25 -1.53
C PRO A 8 -15.10 -11.21 -0.55
N THR A 9 -15.27 -10.82 0.71
CA THR A 9 -15.97 -11.62 1.72
C THR A 9 -17.48 -11.62 1.50
N LEU A 10 -18.01 -10.58 0.83
CA LEU A 10 -19.36 -10.54 0.31
C LEU A 10 -19.37 -9.76 -1.01
N SER A 11 -20.16 -10.22 -1.98
CA SER A 11 -20.40 -9.49 -3.22
C SER A 11 -21.89 -9.43 -3.52
N THR A 12 -22.33 -8.28 -4.04
CA THR A 12 -23.64 -8.09 -4.68
C THR A 12 -23.42 -7.70 -6.14
N SER A 13 -24.49 -7.42 -6.88
CA SER A 13 -24.39 -6.91 -8.25
C SER A 13 -23.71 -5.55 -8.37
N SER A 14 -23.65 -4.76 -7.28
CA SER A 14 -23.16 -3.37 -7.31
C SER A 14 -22.07 -3.07 -6.26
N ALA A 15 -21.76 -4.01 -5.37
CA ALA A 15 -20.80 -3.79 -4.29
C ALA A 15 -19.96 -5.03 -4.00
N ARG A 16 -18.73 -4.80 -3.55
CA ARG A 16 -17.80 -5.81 -3.03
C ARG A 16 -17.33 -5.38 -1.65
N ILE A 17 -17.46 -6.26 -0.67
CA ILE A 17 -17.00 -6.04 0.70
C ILE A 17 -15.73 -6.86 0.91
N TYR A 18 -14.72 -6.22 1.48
CA TYR A 18 -13.46 -6.84 1.87
C TYR A 18 -13.31 -6.65 3.38
N ASP A 19 -13.67 -7.67 4.16
CA ASP A 19 -13.37 -7.67 5.59
C ASP A 19 -11.90 -8.06 5.81
N LEU A 20 -11.08 -7.06 6.15
CA LEU A 20 -9.65 -7.25 6.31
C LEU A 20 -9.28 -8.13 7.51
N ASN A 21 -10.16 -8.24 8.51
CA ASN A 21 -9.94 -9.14 9.65
C ASN A 21 -10.11 -10.60 9.22
N VAL A 22 -11.09 -10.87 8.34
CA VAL A 22 -11.32 -12.20 7.77
C VAL A 22 -10.24 -12.57 6.74
N LEU A 23 -9.80 -11.59 5.94
CA LEU A 23 -8.81 -11.81 4.88
C LEU A 23 -7.37 -11.85 5.38
N ALA A 24 -7.10 -11.41 6.61
CA ALA A 24 -5.75 -11.39 7.16
C ALA A 24 -5.17 -12.80 7.26
N GLU A 25 -4.03 -13.00 6.61
CA GLU A 25 -3.26 -14.24 6.65
C GLU A 25 -1.80 -13.94 6.91
N PHE A 26 -1.11 -14.79 7.64
CA PHE A 26 0.27 -14.59 8.04
C PHE A 26 1.08 -15.83 7.65
N ALA A 27 2.32 -15.59 7.22
CA ALA A 27 3.22 -16.67 6.87
C ALA A 27 4.66 -16.32 7.24
N GLN A 28 5.44 -17.38 7.45
CA GLN A 28 6.89 -17.32 7.49
C GLN A 28 7.46 -18.13 6.31
N PRO A 29 8.61 -17.73 5.76
CA PRO A 29 9.47 -16.65 6.22
C PRO A 29 9.06 -15.26 5.68
N LYS A 30 8.03 -15.16 4.85
CA LYS A 30 7.68 -13.93 4.13
C LYS A 30 6.26 -13.47 4.44
N ARG A 31 6.10 -12.15 4.55
CA ARG A 31 4.80 -11.47 4.67
C ARG A 31 3.84 -11.87 3.57
N ILE A 32 2.55 -11.88 3.88
CA ILE A 32 1.49 -12.10 2.89
C ILE A 32 1.01 -10.75 2.38
N ARG A 33 0.88 -10.65 1.06
CA ARG A 33 0.34 -9.47 0.38
C ARG A 33 -0.81 -9.92 -0.49
N LYS A 34 -1.96 -9.26 -0.32
CA LYS A 34 -3.16 -9.55 -1.10
C LYS A 34 -3.64 -8.32 -1.84
N LYS A 35 -3.90 -8.48 -3.14
CA LYS A 35 -4.56 -7.44 -3.95
C LYS A 35 -6.03 -7.45 -3.63
N LEU A 36 -6.55 -6.37 -3.05
CA LEU A 36 -7.97 -6.27 -2.71
C LEU A 36 -8.75 -5.97 -3.98
N PHE A 37 -8.44 -4.85 -4.62
CA PHE A 37 -9.05 -4.46 -5.88
C PHE A 37 -8.18 -3.50 -6.65
N LYS A 38 -8.43 -3.45 -7.96
CA LYS A 38 -7.98 -2.40 -8.84
C LYS A 38 -9.17 -1.91 -9.66
N THR A 39 -9.33 -0.59 -9.71
CA THR A 39 -10.31 0.11 -10.54
C THR A 39 -9.55 1.06 -11.47
N GLU A 40 -10.27 1.94 -12.17
CA GLU A 40 -9.64 2.97 -12.99
C GLU A 40 -8.82 3.98 -12.17
N GLN A 41 -9.26 4.28 -10.94
CA GLN A 41 -8.66 5.34 -10.12
C GLN A 41 -7.97 4.82 -8.85
N LEU A 42 -8.42 3.68 -8.33
CA LEU A 42 -7.98 3.16 -7.04
C LEU A 42 -7.34 1.79 -7.21
N TRP A 43 -6.15 1.62 -6.63
CA TRP A 43 -5.51 0.33 -6.41
C TRP A 43 -5.35 0.14 -4.92
N SER A 44 -6.08 -0.82 -4.34
CA SER A 44 -5.97 -1.14 -2.92
C SER A 44 -5.45 -2.56 -2.68
N GLU A 45 -4.61 -2.69 -1.67
CA GLU A 45 -4.04 -3.96 -1.22
C GLU A 45 -3.94 -4.00 0.30
N MET A 46 -3.76 -5.20 0.83
CA MET A 46 -3.40 -5.40 2.22
C MET A 46 -2.10 -6.20 2.33
N VAL A 47 -1.34 -5.93 3.38
CA VAL A 47 -0.13 -6.68 3.73
C VAL A 47 -0.17 -7.04 5.21
N CYS A 48 0.10 -8.31 5.49
CA CYS A 48 0.14 -8.88 6.82
C CYS A 48 1.56 -9.30 7.14
N TYR A 49 2.10 -8.76 8.23
CA TYR A 49 3.46 -8.95 8.68
C TYR A 49 3.49 -9.75 9.97
N GLU A 50 4.23 -10.86 9.98
CA GLU A 50 4.72 -11.45 11.23
C GLU A 50 5.78 -10.53 11.88
N PRO A 51 6.06 -10.67 13.18
CA PRO A 51 7.14 -9.96 13.86
C PRO A 51 8.47 -9.98 13.09
N GLY A 52 9.13 -8.82 13.00
CA GLY A 52 10.41 -8.64 12.32
C GLY A 52 10.32 -8.53 10.79
N GLN A 53 9.15 -8.72 10.18
CA GLN A 53 8.99 -8.59 8.72
C GLN A 53 8.86 -7.13 8.28
N SER A 54 9.24 -6.87 7.03
CA SER A 54 9.21 -5.52 6.46
C SER A 54 8.85 -5.49 4.97
N THR A 55 8.46 -4.30 4.53
CA THR A 55 8.50 -3.86 3.13
C THR A 55 9.66 -2.89 3.01
N VAL A 56 10.59 -3.20 2.11
CA VAL A 56 11.80 -2.40 1.91
C VAL A 56 11.46 -1.00 1.41
N MET A 57 12.39 -0.06 1.64
CA MET A 57 12.32 1.31 1.14
C MET A 57 12.07 1.33 -0.37
N HIS A 58 11.05 2.08 -0.80
CA HIS A 58 10.70 2.27 -2.20
C HIS A 58 9.96 3.60 -2.39
N HIS A 59 9.70 3.97 -3.64
CA HIS A 59 8.83 5.09 -3.97
C HIS A 59 8.13 4.81 -5.30
N HIS A 60 7.06 5.55 -5.53
CA HIS A 60 6.29 5.50 -6.75
C HIS A 60 6.41 6.83 -7.49
N PRO A 61 6.80 6.86 -8.77
CA PRO A 61 7.08 8.11 -9.48
C PRO A 61 5.83 8.97 -9.73
N TYR A 62 4.66 8.33 -9.75
CA TYR A 62 3.41 8.92 -10.24
C TYR A 62 2.22 8.74 -9.31
N GLU A 63 2.30 7.80 -8.39
CA GLU A 63 1.25 7.46 -7.45
C GLU A 63 1.51 8.09 -6.08
N GLU A 64 0.46 8.67 -5.50
CA GLU A 64 0.38 8.89 -4.06
C GLU A 64 -0.19 7.65 -3.38
N GLU A 65 0.09 7.48 -2.10
CA GLU A 65 -0.28 6.28 -1.34
C GLU A 65 -0.84 6.64 0.03
N GLN A 66 -2.04 6.13 0.32
CA GLN A 66 -2.61 6.15 1.66
C GLN A 66 -2.31 4.83 2.35
N PHE A 67 -1.82 4.89 3.60
CA PHE A 67 -1.68 3.75 4.50
C PHE A 67 -2.76 3.80 5.58
N VAL A 68 -3.33 2.66 5.93
CA VAL A 68 -4.26 2.46 7.05
C VAL A 68 -3.74 1.30 7.89
N ILE A 69 -3.47 1.54 9.17
CA ILE A 69 -3.10 0.48 10.11
C ILE A 69 -4.38 -0.15 10.63
N VAL A 70 -4.64 -1.39 10.22
CA VAL A 70 -5.85 -2.12 10.60
C VAL A 70 -5.68 -2.73 11.99
N SER A 71 -4.51 -3.32 12.26
CA SER A 71 -4.16 -3.88 13.57
C SER A 71 -2.64 -3.89 13.78
N GLY A 72 -2.21 -3.90 15.04
CA GLY A 72 -0.80 -3.85 15.42
C GLY A 72 -0.19 -2.45 15.35
N THR A 73 1.14 -2.40 15.26
CA THR A 73 1.93 -1.15 15.21
C THR A 73 2.93 -1.21 14.06
N ALA A 74 2.92 -0.20 13.19
CA ALA A 74 3.89 -0.03 12.12
C ALA A 74 4.94 1.02 12.51
N THR A 75 6.21 0.69 12.29
CA THR A 75 7.29 1.67 12.21
C THR A 75 7.59 1.93 10.74
N MET A 76 7.60 3.19 10.32
CA MET A 76 7.81 3.59 8.93
C MET A 76 8.84 4.71 8.88
N ASN A 77 9.80 4.61 7.97
CA ASN A 77 10.57 5.78 7.52
C ASN A 77 9.85 6.38 6.30
N VAL A 78 9.55 7.69 6.33
CA VAL A 78 8.90 8.40 5.23
C VAL A 78 9.65 9.70 4.98
N GLY A 79 10.29 9.81 3.81
CA GLY A 79 11.05 11.01 3.44
C GLY A 79 12.22 11.32 4.39
N GLY A 80 12.68 10.35 5.18
CA GLY A 80 13.71 10.54 6.21
C GLY A 80 13.18 10.57 7.64
N ASP A 81 11.88 10.82 7.85
CA ASP A 81 11.27 10.87 9.18
C ASP A 81 10.88 9.48 9.67
N GLU A 82 11.21 9.16 10.92
CA GLU A 82 10.83 7.90 11.58
C GLU A 82 9.49 8.08 12.30
N LEU A 83 8.46 7.37 11.84
CA LEU A 83 7.08 7.48 12.30
C LEU A 83 6.59 6.15 12.88
N THR A 84 5.79 6.22 13.94
CA THR A 84 5.12 5.06 14.53
C THR A 84 3.62 5.25 14.43
N LEU A 85 2.93 4.28 13.83
CA LEU A 85 1.49 4.29 13.60
C LEU A 85 0.85 3.09 14.27
N THR A 86 -0.23 3.31 15.00
CA THR A 86 -0.98 2.25 15.70
C THR A 86 -2.28 1.95 14.95
N ALA A 87 -2.94 0.85 15.29
CA ALA A 87 -4.27 0.51 14.77
C ALA A 87 -5.22 1.71 14.78
N GLY A 88 -5.92 1.94 13.66
CA GLY A 88 -6.80 3.09 13.43
C GLY A 88 -6.11 4.32 12.82
N SER A 89 -4.77 4.37 12.74
CA SER A 89 -4.06 5.45 12.07
C SER A 89 -4.24 5.42 10.55
N VAL A 90 -4.32 6.61 9.95
CA VAL A 90 -4.28 6.83 8.49
C VAL A 90 -3.15 7.81 8.18
N MET A 91 -2.34 7.51 7.18
CA MET A 91 -1.26 8.36 6.70
C MET A 91 -1.29 8.46 5.18
N VAL A 92 -0.90 9.61 4.64
CA VAL A 92 -0.75 9.82 3.20
C VAL A 92 0.70 10.13 2.89
N VAL A 93 1.22 9.50 1.85
CA VAL A 93 2.57 9.68 1.33
C VAL A 93 2.48 10.16 -0.11
N GLY A 94 3.10 11.31 -0.40
CA GLY A 94 3.11 11.89 -1.74
C GLY A 94 3.95 11.09 -2.75
N ALA A 95 3.70 11.30 -4.03
CA ALA A 95 4.50 10.71 -5.10
C ALA A 95 5.99 11.07 -4.93
N ARG A 96 6.87 10.12 -5.30
CA ARG A 96 8.34 10.20 -5.21
C ARG A 96 8.92 10.32 -3.80
N VAL A 97 8.10 10.32 -2.75
CA VAL A 97 8.58 10.28 -1.38
C VAL A 97 8.98 8.85 -1.02
N PRO A 98 10.26 8.57 -0.70
CA PRO A 98 10.68 7.25 -0.28
C PRO A 98 10.00 6.84 1.03
N HIS A 99 9.51 5.61 1.09
CA HIS A 99 8.90 5.06 2.29
C HIS A 99 9.13 3.55 2.46
N ASP A 100 9.12 3.10 3.71
CA ASP A 100 9.17 1.68 4.10
C ASP A 100 8.06 1.30 5.10
N VAL A 101 7.91 0.01 5.38
CA VAL A 101 7.04 -0.48 6.47
C VAL A 101 7.78 -1.57 7.23
N ARG A 102 7.90 -1.43 8.55
CA ARG A 102 8.57 -2.40 9.43
C ARG A 102 7.65 -2.78 10.59
N ASN A 103 7.46 -4.08 10.79
CA ASN A 103 6.90 -4.59 12.04
C ASN A 103 8.05 -4.91 13.01
N LEU A 104 8.39 -3.94 13.87
CA LEU A 104 9.45 -4.09 14.86
C LEU A 104 8.94 -4.66 16.19
N THR A 105 7.64 -4.92 16.31
CA THR A 105 7.02 -5.43 17.54
C THR A 105 6.96 -6.95 17.54
N ASN A 106 6.57 -7.52 18.69
CA ASN A 106 6.28 -8.96 18.82
C ASN A 106 4.82 -9.31 18.47
N GLU A 107 4.02 -8.33 18.04
CA GLU A 107 2.64 -8.54 17.61
C GLU A 107 2.55 -8.57 16.09
N ARG A 108 1.46 -9.13 15.57
CA ARG A 108 1.15 -9.12 14.14
C ARG A 108 0.68 -7.74 13.68
N LEU A 109 1.08 -7.36 12.47
CA LEU A 109 0.70 -6.09 11.85
C LEU A 109 -0.11 -6.33 10.59
N VAL A 110 -1.24 -5.65 10.46
CA VAL A 110 -2.05 -5.62 9.23
C VAL A 110 -2.15 -4.19 8.73
N VAL A 111 -1.70 -3.97 7.49
CA VAL A 111 -1.73 -2.67 6.83
C VAL A 111 -2.54 -2.80 5.55
N MET A 112 -3.49 -1.88 5.34
CA MET A 112 -4.07 -1.65 4.02
C MET A 112 -3.39 -0.43 3.42
N PHE A 113 -3.11 -0.45 2.12
CA PHE A 113 -2.75 0.76 1.41
C PHE A 113 -3.54 0.91 0.12
N THR A 114 -3.71 2.15 -0.30
CA THR A 114 -4.34 2.50 -1.57
C THR A 114 -3.45 3.46 -2.34
N LYS A 115 -3.08 3.06 -3.56
CA LYS A 115 -2.33 3.86 -4.51
C LYS A 115 -3.30 4.54 -5.47
N VAL A 116 -3.06 5.82 -5.70
CA VAL A 116 -3.85 6.64 -6.62
C VAL A 116 -2.88 7.31 -7.61
N PRO A 117 -3.02 7.09 -8.92
CA PRO A 117 -2.27 7.85 -9.91
C PRO A 117 -2.60 9.33 -9.79
N THR A 118 -1.61 10.18 -9.59
CA THR A 118 -1.84 11.62 -9.54
C THR A 118 -2.07 12.16 -10.96
N ARG A 119 -3.12 12.98 -11.14
CA ARG A 119 -3.45 13.60 -12.45
C ARG A 119 -2.27 14.42 -13.01
N LEU A 120 -1.52 15.06 -12.12
CA LEU A 120 -0.30 15.83 -12.41
C LEU A 120 0.83 14.96 -12.95
N ALA A 121 1.03 13.76 -12.41
CA ALA A 121 2.08 12.86 -12.88
C ALA A 121 1.88 12.43 -14.34
N LYS A 122 0.63 12.15 -14.74
CA LYS A 122 0.29 11.83 -16.13
C LYS A 122 0.55 13.02 -17.07
N GLN A 123 0.17 14.23 -16.66
CA GLN A 123 0.40 15.45 -17.44
C GLN A 123 1.90 15.76 -17.60
N VAL A 124 2.71 15.57 -16.56
CA VAL A 124 4.17 15.74 -16.64
C VAL A 124 4.80 14.70 -17.57
N GLN A 125 4.31 13.45 -17.57
CA GLN A 125 4.79 12.41 -18.48
C GLN A 125 4.47 12.74 -19.95
N GLU A 126 3.25 13.21 -20.22
CA GLU A 126 2.83 13.63 -21.56
C GLU A 126 3.66 14.84 -22.05
N GLN A 127 3.88 15.84 -21.19
CA GLN A 127 4.70 17.01 -21.51
C GLN A 127 6.18 16.67 -21.72
N GLN A 128 6.76 15.76 -20.93
CA GLN A 128 8.15 15.31 -21.10
C GLN A 128 8.34 14.42 -22.34
N ALA A 129 7.35 13.59 -22.69
CA ALA A 129 7.38 12.77 -23.89
C ALA A 129 7.28 13.61 -25.18
N ASP A 130 6.49 14.69 -25.16
CA ASP A 130 6.41 15.62 -26.30
C ASP A 130 7.67 16.49 -26.44
N ALA A 131 8.32 16.86 -25.33
CA ALA A 131 9.59 17.58 -25.36
C ALA A 131 10.79 16.72 -25.83
N ALA A 132 10.67 15.39 -25.78
CA ALA A 132 11.72 14.45 -26.16
C ALA A 132 11.66 13.97 -27.62
N LYS A 133 10.64 14.36 -28.40
CA LYS A 133 10.58 14.08 -29.84
C LYS A 133 11.52 15.04 -30.59
N PRO A 134 12.44 14.54 -31.43
CA PRO A 134 13.23 15.42 -32.28
C PRO A 134 12.33 16.09 -33.32
N SER A 135 12.64 17.35 -33.62
CA SER A 135 11.98 18.19 -34.63
C SER A 135 12.03 17.58 -36.03
#